data_AF-N0B8N4-F1
#
_entry.id   AF-N0B8N4-F1
#
_cell.length_a   1.000
_cell.length_b   1.000
_cell.length_c   1.000
_cell.angle_alpha   90.00
_cell.angle_beta   90.00
_cell.angle_gamma   90.00
#
_symmetry.space_group_name_H-M   'P 1'
#
loop_
_entity.id
_entity.type
_entity.pdbx_description
1 polymer ?
#
loop_
_entity_poly.entity_id
_entity_poly.type
_entity_poly.pdbx_seq_one_letter_code
_entity_poly.pdbx_strand_id
1 'polypeptide(L)'
;MTQQELPGTGLRGPFDLVADTIEEELVENCPGAYALGFIDNFGRFSITFVGSAGEDLKSILKDRIGTASQFKFRHFAQPQQAFEKECEMFHQFMPVGNFLHPGRPTGTDWTCPRCRR
;
A
#
# COMPACT_ATOMS: atom_id res chain seq x y z
N MET A 1 22.71 -9.49 -1.27
CA MET A 1 22.81 -8.78 0.02
C MET A 1 21.43 -8.79 0.64
N THR A 2 21.24 -9.60 1.65
CA THR A 2 19.94 -9.92 2.26
C THR A 2 19.57 -8.80 3.22
N GLN A 3 18.63 -7.93 2.84
CA GLN A 3 18.05 -6.99 3.78
C GLN A 3 17.04 -7.76 4.65
N GLN A 4 17.36 -7.83 5.93
CA GLN A 4 16.57 -8.48 6.96
C GLN A 4 15.47 -7.50 7.40
N GLU A 5 14.22 -7.73 6.99
CA GLU A 5 13.07 -6.97 7.46
C GLU A 5 12.74 -7.37 8.91
N LEU A 6 12.76 -6.39 9.83
CA LEU A 6 12.06 -6.44 11.12
C LEU A 6 10.55 -6.64 10.88
N PRO A 7 9.74 -7.16 11.84
CA PRO A 7 8.35 -7.54 11.60
C PRO A 7 7.44 -6.31 11.45
N GLY A 8 7.58 -5.62 10.31
CA GLY A 8 6.67 -4.63 9.76
C GLY A 8 5.76 -5.29 8.73
N THR A 9 4.91 -4.50 8.10
CA THR A 9 3.91 -4.93 7.10
C THR A 9 4.44 -5.78 5.94
N GLY A 10 5.75 -5.94 5.78
CA GLY A 10 6.39 -6.58 4.64
C GLY A 10 6.24 -5.74 3.38
N LEU A 11 6.18 -4.40 3.53
CA LEU A 11 6.23 -3.44 2.44
C LEU A 11 7.64 -2.85 2.31
N ARG A 12 8.13 -2.75 1.07
CA ARG A 12 9.38 -2.09 0.68
C ARG A 12 9.25 -0.57 0.84
N GLY A 13 10.33 0.10 1.27
CA GLY A 13 10.41 1.55 1.44
C GLY A 13 10.64 1.99 2.89
N PRO A 14 10.49 3.29 3.21
CA PRO A 14 9.74 4.28 2.43
C PRO A 14 10.53 4.87 1.25
N PHE A 15 9.79 5.29 0.22
CA PHE A 15 10.27 5.98 -0.98
C PHE A 15 9.57 7.32 -1.13
N ASP A 16 10.20 8.28 -1.81
CA ASP A 16 9.56 9.56 -2.10
C ASP A 16 8.42 9.40 -3.10
N LEU A 17 7.26 9.99 -2.81
CA LEU A 17 6.08 9.92 -3.67
C LEU A 17 6.18 10.93 -4.82
N VAL A 18 7.11 10.65 -5.74
CA VAL A 18 7.39 11.45 -6.94
C VAL A 18 7.49 10.56 -8.17
N ALA A 19 7.28 11.14 -9.35
CA ALA A 19 7.18 10.39 -10.60
C ALA A 19 8.41 9.53 -10.89
N ASP A 20 9.62 10.09 -10.74
CA ASP A 20 10.88 9.39 -11.06
C ASP A 20 11.09 8.16 -10.17
N THR A 21 10.87 8.31 -8.85
CA THR A 21 10.99 7.20 -7.90
C THR A 21 9.94 6.12 -8.16
N ILE A 22 8.70 6.50 -8.49
CA ILE A 22 7.65 5.53 -8.85
C ILE A 22 8.03 4.78 -10.13
N GLU A 23 8.65 5.47 -11.10
CA GLU A 23 9.08 4.88 -12.35
C GLU A 23 10.18 3.83 -12.17
N GLU A 24 11.16 4.12 -11.30
CA GLU A 24 12.29 3.24 -11.00
C GLU A 24 11.89 2.03 -10.14
N GLU A 25 11.02 2.23 -9.15
CA GLU A 25 10.76 1.25 -8.10
C GLU A 25 9.66 0.25 -8.45
N LEU A 26 8.70 0.62 -9.30
CA LEU A 26 7.50 -0.18 -9.57
C LEU A 26 7.47 -0.85 -10.93
N VAL A 27 6.88 -2.04 -10.94
CA VAL A 27 6.61 -2.83 -12.14
C VAL A 27 5.27 -2.42 -12.74
N GLU A 28 5.24 -2.20 -14.06
CA GLU A 28 4.02 -1.89 -14.82
C GLU A 28 3.05 -3.07 -14.82
N ASN A 29 1.74 -2.78 -14.86
CA ASN A 29 0.67 -3.79 -14.95
C ASN A 29 0.76 -4.87 -13.87
N CYS A 30 1.25 -4.49 -12.68
CA CYS A 30 1.44 -5.41 -11.57
C CYS A 30 0.56 -5.00 -10.37
N PRO A 31 -0.26 -5.93 -9.84
CA PRO A 31 -1.04 -5.68 -8.63
C PRO A 31 -0.14 -5.37 -7.43
N GLY A 32 -0.68 -4.63 -6.47
CA GLY A 32 0.10 -4.30 -5.27
C GLY A 32 -0.70 -3.62 -4.18
N ALA A 33 -0.16 -3.66 -2.96
CA ALA A 33 -0.68 -2.90 -1.83
C ALA A 33 0.33 -1.84 -1.41
N TYR A 34 -0.16 -0.73 -0.88
CA TYR A 34 0.66 0.42 -0.51
C TYR A 34 0.18 1.09 0.77
N ALA A 35 1.11 1.82 1.39
CA ALA A 35 0.84 2.75 2.47
C ALA A 35 1.45 4.11 2.10
N LEU A 36 0.69 5.19 2.28
CA LEU A 36 1.16 6.56 2.12
C LEU A 36 1.35 7.21 3.49
N GLY A 37 2.27 8.16 3.56
CA GLY A 37 2.57 8.82 4.80
C GLY A 37 3.65 9.88 4.68
N PHE A 38 4.20 10.24 5.84
CA PHE A 38 5.33 11.15 5.95
C PHE A 38 6.37 10.62 6.94
N ILE A 39 7.63 11.06 6.83
CA ILE A 39 8.64 10.88 7.87
C ILE A 39 8.40 11.92 8.96
N ASP A 40 8.13 11.47 10.18
CA ASP A 40 7.93 12.36 11.33
C ASP A 40 9.26 12.96 11.82
N ASN A 41 9.17 13.87 12.79
CA ASN A 41 10.35 14.53 13.39
C ASN A 41 11.32 13.56 14.09
N PHE A 42 10.93 12.29 14.28
CA PHE A 42 11.76 11.23 14.85
C PHE A 42 12.32 10.28 13.78
N GLY A 43 12.15 10.59 12.49
CA GLY A 43 12.63 9.75 11.40
C GLY A 43 11.76 8.52 11.13
N ARG A 44 10.55 8.45 11.67
CA ARG A 44 9.65 7.29 11.52
C ARG A 44 8.63 7.53 10.42
N PHE A 45 8.36 6.51 9.64
CA PHE A 45 7.29 6.55 8.65
C PHE A 45 5.91 6.49 9.32
N SER A 46 5.21 7.62 9.30
CA SER A 46 3.86 7.78 9.84
C SER A 46 2.82 7.57 8.74
N ILE A 47 2.10 6.45 8.82
CA ILE A 47 1.08 6.06 7.84
C ILE A 47 -0.16 6.94 8.03
N THR A 48 -0.63 7.53 6.93
CA THR A 48 -1.89 8.30 6.90
C THR A 48 -2.95 7.64 6.04
N PHE A 49 -2.57 6.81 5.07
CA PHE A 49 -3.47 6.15 4.14
C PHE A 49 -2.92 4.78 3.75
N VAL A 50 -3.80 3.80 3.52
CA VAL A 50 -3.43 2.49 2.97
C VAL A 50 -4.34 2.15 1.80
N GLY A 51 -3.84 1.41 0.81
CA GLY A 51 -4.64 1.03 -0.34
C GLY A 51 -4.11 -0.20 -1.05
N SER A 52 -4.88 -0.70 -2.01
CA SER A 52 -4.43 -1.68 -2.99
C SER A 52 -4.77 -1.24 -4.41
N ALA A 53 -4.10 -1.88 -5.36
CA ALA A 53 -4.35 -1.78 -6.79
C ALA A 53 -4.40 -3.21 -7.34
N GLY A 54 -5.52 -3.53 -8.00
CA GLY A 54 -5.75 -4.87 -8.55
C GLY A 54 -5.06 -5.12 -9.88
N GLU A 55 -4.70 -4.08 -10.63
CA GLU A 55 -4.13 -4.24 -11.99
C GLU A 55 -2.77 -3.55 -12.10
N ASP A 56 -2.72 -2.25 -11.82
CA ASP A 56 -1.50 -1.46 -11.94
C ASP A 56 -1.30 -0.56 -10.73
N LEU A 57 -0.44 -1.00 -9.81
CA LEU A 57 -0.05 -0.19 -8.65
C LEU A 57 0.70 1.07 -9.04
N LYS A 58 1.48 1.03 -10.13
CA LYS A 58 2.31 2.15 -10.58
C LYS A 58 1.44 3.33 -10.99
N SER A 59 0.41 3.08 -11.80
CA SER A 59 -0.59 4.09 -12.18
C SER A 59 -1.29 4.68 -10.95
N ILE A 60 -1.74 3.82 -10.01
CA ILE A 60 -2.41 4.28 -8.79
C ILE A 60 -1.51 5.17 -7.92
N LEU A 61 -0.22 4.87 -7.78
CA LEU A 61 0.69 5.74 -7.01
C LEU A 61 0.98 7.07 -7.73
N LYS A 62 1.03 7.08 -9.07
CA LYS A 62 1.16 8.34 -9.83
C LYS A 62 -0.02 9.27 -9.56
N ASP A 63 -1.24 8.74 -9.49
CA ASP A 63 -2.46 9.50 -9.15
C ASP A 63 -2.48 10.02 -7.70
N ARG A 64 -1.61 9.48 -6.83
CA ARG A 64 -1.48 9.89 -5.43
C ARG A 64 -0.40 10.94 -5.18
N ILE A 65 0.39 11.31 -6.19
CA ILE A 65 1.43 12.35 -6.05
C ILE A 65 0.80 13.64 -5.48
N GLY A 66 1.46 14.22 -4.48
CA GLY A 66 0.99 15.43 -3.78
C GLY A 66 0.02 15.17 -2.62
N THR A 67 -0.45 13.93 -2.42
CA THR A 67 -1.31 13.58 -1.27
C THR A 67 -0.53 13.19 -0.02
N ALA A 68 0.73 12.81 -0.18
CA ALA A 68 1.68 12.45 0.87
C ALA A 68 3.11 12.68 0.38
N SER A 69 4.11 12.61 1.27
CA SER A 69 5.52 12.78 0.88
C SER A 69 6.22 11.46 0.61
N GLN A 70 5.84 10.38 1.29
CA GLN A 70 6.42 9.06 1.06
C GLN A 70 5.39 7.95 0.93
N PHE A 71 5.82 6.85 0.32
CA PHE A 71 5.06 5.62 0.25
C PHE A 71 5.90 4.38 0.58
N LYS A 72 5.23 3.32 1.00
CA LYS A 72 5.74 1.95 1.02
C LYS A 72 4.85 1.09 0.17
N PHE A 73 5.39 0.02 -0.43
CA PHE A 73 4.59 -0.85 -1.29
C PHE A 73 5.06 -2.30 -1.30
N ARG A 74 4.21 -3.17 -1.86
CA ARG A 74 4.55 -4.54 -2.24
C ARG A 74 3.71 -4.98 -3.42
N HIS A 75 4.36 -5.59 -4.41
CA HIS A 75 3.68 -6.26 -5.51
C HIS A 75 3.22 -7.66 -5.11
N PHE A 76 2.14 -8.10 -5.77
CA PHE A 76 1.57 -9.43 -5.60
C PHE A 76 1.31 -10.08 -6.95
N ALA A 77 1.38 -11.41 -6.98
CA ALA A 77 1.07 -12.18 -8.17
C ALA A 77 -0.44 -12.16 -8.48
N GLN A 78 -1.28 -12.04 -7.45
CA GLN A 78 -2.73 -12.04 -7.58
C GLN A 78 -3.34 -10.76 -6.98
N PRO A 79 -4.31 -10.13 -7.67
CA PRO A 79 -5.01 -8.95 -7.18
C PRO A 79 -5.68 -9.16 -5.81
N GLN A 80 -6.18 -10.37 -5.55
CA GLN A 80 -6.77 -10.74 -4.27
C GLN A 80 -5.81 -10.54 -3.10
N GLN A 81 -4.54 -10.91 -3.27
CA GLN A 81 -3.54 -10.77 -2.21
C GLN A 81 -3.25 -9.30 -1.89
N ALA A 82 -3.34 -8.42 -2.89
CA ALA A 82 -3.21 -6.98 -2.68
C ALA A 82 -4.38 -6.44 -1.85
N PHE A 83 -5.62 -6.84 -2.16
CA PHE A 83 -6.82 -6.48 -1.40
C PHE A 83 -6.77 -7.02 0.05
N GLU A 84 -6.41 -8.29 0.22
CA GLU A 84 -6.24 -8.91 1.54
C GLU A 84 -5.17 -8.15 2.34
N LYS A 85 -4.08 -7.73 1.69
CA LYS A 85 -3.03 -6.96 2.34
C LYS A 85 -3.48 -5.56 2.76
N GLU A 86 -4.24 -4.86 1.93
CA GLU A 86 -4.87 -3.59 2.31
C GLU A 86 -5.74 -3.75 3.54
N CYS A 87 -6.58 -4.80 3.57
CA CYS A 87 -7.42 -5.11 4.72
C CYS A 87 -6.59 -5.33 5.99
N GLU A 88 -5.53 -6.15 5.94
CA GLU A 88 -4.62 -6.33 7.08
C GLU A 88 -4.05 -5.00 7.59
N MET A 89 -3.55 -4.16 6.68
CA MET A 89 -2.96 -2.86 7.03
C MET A 89 -4.00 -1.92 7.61
N PHE A 90 -5.20 -1.86 7.04
CA PHE A 90 -6.30 -1.05 7.55
C PHE A 90 -6.61 -1.41 9.00
N HIS A 91 -6.76 -2.70 9.31
CA HIS A 91 -7.03 -3.17 10.68
C HIS A 91 -5.84 -3.00 11.64
N GLN A 92 -4.62 -2.98 11.13
CA GLN A 92 -3.42 -2.78 11.93
C GLN A 92 -3.20 -1.31 12.29
N PHE A 93 -3.44 -0.39 11.35
CA PHE A 93 -3.08 1.03 11.51
C PHE A 93 -4.24 1.96 11.74
N MET A 94 -5.47 1.58 11.35
CA MET A 94 -6.67 2.44 11.41
C MET A 94 -6.37 3.84 10.86
N PRO A 95 -5.96 3.94 9.57
CA PRO A 95 -5.40 5.17 9.01
C PRO A 95 -6.41 6.32 9.00
N VAL A 96 -5.93 7.52 9.30
CA VAL A 96 -6.76 8.72 9.41
C VAL A 96 -7.30 9.21 8.06
N GLY A 97 -6.58 8.95 6.97
CA GLY A 97 -6.91 9.40 5.61
C GLY A 97 -7.93 8.52 4.88
N ASN A 98 -8.17 7.30 5.37
CA ASN A 98 -9.26 6.44 4.88
C ASN A 98 -9.73 5.49 5.98
N PHE A 99 -10.62 5.99 6.84
CA PHE A 99 -11.18 5.27 7.99
C PHE A 99 -12.34 4.32 7.66
N LEU A 100 -12.81 4.30 6.40
CA LEU A 100 -13.77 3.32 5.95
C LEU A 100 -13.03 2.05 5.54
N HIS A 101 -13.49 0.91 6.05
CA HIS A 101 -12.93 -0.39 5.70
C HIS A 101 -12.90 -0.58 4.17
N PRO A 102 -11.83 -1.16 3.61
CA PRO A 102 -11.74 -1.44 2.18
C PRO A 102 -12.98 -2.20 1.69
N GLY A 103 -13.64 -1.65 0.68
CA GLY A 103 -14.76 -2.32 0.04
C GLY A 103 -14.28 -3.51 -0.77
N ARG A 104 -15.10 -4.57 -0.84
CA ARG A 104 -14.85 -5.67 -1.76
C ARG A 104 -14.81 -5.13 -3.20
N PRO A 105 -13.78 -5.46 -4.00
CA PRO A 105 -13.73 -5.08 -5.41
C PRO A 105 -14.92 -5.61 -6.20
N THR A 106 -15.46 -4.81 -7.11
CA THR A 106 -16.62 -5.17 -7.94
C THR A 106 -16.33 -6.43 -8.77
N GLY A 107 -17.31 -7.34 -8.84
CA GLY A 107 -17.19 -8.58 -9.62
C GLY A 107 -16.37 -9.69 -8.94
N THR A 108 -15.96 -9.51 -7.69
CA THR A 108 -15.24 -10.52 -6.91
C THR A 108 -16.10 -11.09 -5.79
N ASP A 109 -15.73 -12.26 -5.30
CA ASP A 109 -16.26 -12.92 -4.10
C ASP A 109 -15.30 -12.85 -2.91
N TRP A 110 -14.22 -12.05 -3.02
CA TRP A 110 -13.16 -11.98 -2.03
C TRP A 110 -13.66 -11.45 -0.68
N THR A 111 -13.10 -11.99 0.40
CA THR A 111 -13.49 -11.62 1.76
C THR A 111 -12.31 -11.03 2.51
N CYS A 112 -12.58 -10.06 3.38
CA CYS A 112 -11.54 -9.54 4.24
C CYS A 112 -11.09 -10.63 5.23
N PRO A 113 -9.78 -10.94 5.34
CA PRO A 113 -9.30 -12.01 6.21
C PRO A 113 -9.48 -11.70 7.71
N ARG A 114 -9.65 -10.42 8.07
CA ARG A 114 -9.84 -9.95 9.45
C ARG A 114 -11.31 -9.92 9.86
N CYS A 115 -12.21 -9.48 8.98
CA CYS A 115 -13.63 -9.40 9.26
C CYS A 115 -14.42 -10.66 8.87
N ARG A 116 -13.85 -11.50 7.99
CA ARG A 116 -14.52 -12.65 7.34
C ARG A 116 -15.79 -12.24 6.59
N ARG A 117 -15.78 -11.06 5.97
CA ARG A 117 -16.86 -10.51 5.12
C ARG A 117 -16.28 -9.65 4.01
#